data_AF-R6TK18-F1
#
_entry.id   AF-R6TK18-F1
#
_cell.length_a   1.000
_cell.length_b   1.000
_cell.length_c   1.000
_cell.angle_alpha   90.00
_cell.angle_beta   90.00
_cell.angle_gamma   90.00
#
_symmetry.space_group_name_H-M   'P 1'
#
loop_
_entity.id
_entity.type
_entity.pdbx_description
1 polymer ?
#
loop_
_entity_poly.entity_id
_entity_poly.type
_entity_poly.pdbx_seq_one_letter_code
_entity_poly.pdbx_strand_id
1 'polypeptide(L)'
;MFHYLRREPGFYSRLFRLALPLIIQNLITTSLGFVDTFMVGLLGSDQLSAVTAANAPIYLIQVIIFGLMSGLTILVSQYWGKQDLDAINRCMGFAMYAGLVIAAAMAAVLFFFPHQVLLLVTDNRTLVELGAPYLRIVGISYIFNAVSSVYVSMQRSAENPALGMKVFAASMLLNTFLNYCLIFGNFGAPALGITGAAIATLTARIVEFLIVLVYALLCRRIPLRPRLLLRPGRDTARSFAKYATPVLFNETMWGLGTTVMTAILGHMTDSADMLAAYTIMGNIDKFTTVSCFGLAGATAVILGKAIGEGTDKNHVYDLSWCLLLVSFLLGLGLAAALAVALPLVFIPYLYPLFSLSPLATEAAATLCVVYLILLPLKSFDISNITGVLRSGGDVRMATIIDLTPLWCVAVPMAALTALVLEAPLPLVCVSIYSENICKMPLGILRLRSRKWINDVTRRSPS
;
A
#
# COMPACT_ATOMS: atom_id res chain seq x y z
N MET A 1 -26.93 11.24 8.84
CA MET A 1 -25.69 10.91 8.10
C MET A 1 -25.51 11.80 6.86
N PHE A 2 -26.47 11.87 5.94
CA PHE A 2 -26.34 12.63 4.69
C PHE A 2 -26.17 14.15 4.82
N HIS A 3 -26.49 14.78 5.96
CA HIS A 3 -26.22 16.20 6.15
C HIS A 3 -24.72 16.54 6.09
N TYR A 4 -23.84 15.58 6.39
CA TYR A 4 -22.38 15.79 6.36
C TYR A 4 -21.86 15.93 4.92
N LEU A 5 -22.66 15.51 3.93
CA LEU A 5 -22.36 15.69 2.51
C LEU A 5 -22.65 17.11 2.02
N ARG A 6 -23.34 17.95 2.79
CA ARG A 6 -23.55 19.36 2.41
C ARG A 6 -22.25 20.11 2.66
N ARG A 7 -21.52 20.39 1.59
CA ARG A 7 -20.22 21.06 1.59
C ARG A 7 -20.23 22.21 0.59
N GLU A 8 -19.26 23.11 0.77
CA GLU A 8 -19.06 24.24 -0.12
C GLU A 8 -18.91 23.78 -1.58
N PRO A 9 -19.43 24.58 -2.53
CA PRO A 9 -19.30 24.27 -3.95
C PRO A 9 -17.83 24.10 -4.32
N GLY A 10 -17.51 23.02 -5.05
CA GLY A 10 -16.15 22.68 -5.45
C GLY A 10 -15.39 21.72 -4.51
N PHE A 11 -15.90 21.43 -3.31
CA PHE A 11 -15.27 20.46 -2.38
C PHE A 11 -15.07 19.09 -3.03
N TYR A 12 -16.11 18.52 -3.63
CA TYR A 12 -16.04 17.21 -4.30
C TYR A 12 -15.12 17.22 -5.52
N SER A 13 -15.05 18.33 -6.25
CA SER A 13 -14.11 18.47 -7.37
C SER A 13 -12.66 18.49 -6.88
N ARG A 14 -12.37 19.13 -5.74
CA ARG A 14 -11.06 19.11 -5.10
C ARG A 14 -10.72 17.71 -4.56
N LEU A 15 -11.68 17.05 -3.89
CA LEU A 15 -11.52 15.68 -3.42
C LEU A 15 -11.19 14.74 -4.59
N PHE A 16 -11.93 14.82 -5.70
CA PHE A 16 -11.69 14.01 -6.88
C PHE A 16 -10.33 14.31 -7.53
N ARG A 17 -9.94 15.58 -7.64
CA ARG A 17 -8.61 15.99 -8.15
C ARG A 17 -7.45 15.52 -7.28
N LEU A 18 -7.69 15.24 -6.00
CA LEU A 18 -6.70 14.65 -5.11
C LEU A 18 -6.74 13.12 -5.12
N ALA A 19 -7.92 12.51 -5.08
CA ALA A 19 -8.10 11.07 -4.99
C ALA A 19 -7.77 10.37 -6.32
N LEU A 20 -8.23 10.88 -7.46
CA LEU A 20 -8.05 10.20 -8.75
C LEU A 20 -6.56 9.96 -9.09
N PRO A 21 -5.64 10.95 -8.98
CA PRO A 21 -4.23 10.68 -9.22
C PRO A 21 -3.62 9.65 -8.25
N LEU A 22 -4.11 9.57 -7.02
CA LEU A 22 -3.66 8.59 -6.03
C LEU A 22 -4.16 7.19 -6.32
N ILE A 23 -5.41 7.06 -6.76
CA ILE A 23 -5.97 5.80 -7.23
C ILE A 23 -5.16 5.31 -8.44
N ILE A 24 -4.91 6.18 -9.42
CA ILE A 24 -4.13 5.84 -10.61
C ILE A 24 -2.69 5.47 -10.24
N GLN A 25 -2.05 6.21 -9.33
CA GLN A 25 -0.71 5.88 -8.84
C GLN A 25 -0.64 4.49 -8.19
N ASN A 26 -1.60 4.16 -7.33
CA ASN A 26 -1.68 2.85 -6.70
C ASN A 26 -1.96 1.75 -7.75
N LEU A 27 -2.83 2.04 -8.72
CA LEU A 27 -3.13 1.12 -9.82
C LEU A 27 -1.89 0.83 -10.66
N ILE A 28 -1.14 1.87 -11.05
CA ILE A 28 0.14 1.75 -11.77
C ILE A 28 1.11 0.85 -11.01
N THR A 29 1.22 1.04 -9.69
CA THR A 29 2.16 0.27 -8.86
C THR A 29 1.76 -1.22 -8.81
N THR A 30 0.46 -1.50 -8.62
CA THR A 30 -0.07 -2.87 -8.62
C THR A 30 0.05 -3.52 -10.01
N SER A 31 -0.25 -2.77 -11.07
CA SER A 31 -0.17 -3.25 -12.46
C SER A 31 1.25 -3.51 -12.91
N LEU A 32 2.23 -2.71 -12.48
CA LEU A 32 3.65 -2.93 -12.80
C LEU A 32 4.11 -4.30 -12.28
N GLY A 33 3.82 -4.62 -11.02
CA GLY A 33 4.16 -5.94 -10.45
C GLY A 33 3.48 -7.10 -11.19
N PHE A 34 2.24 -6.90 -11.65
CA PHE A 34 1.52 -7.89 -12.45
C PHE A 34 2.15 -8.10 -13.83
N VAL A 35 2.49 -7.01 -14.53
CA VAL A 35 3.14 -7.06 -15.85
C VAL A 35 4.51 -7.73 -15.77
N ASP A 36 5.34 -7.38 -14.77
CA ASP A 36 6.65 -8.02 -14.53
C ASP A 36 6.50 -9.53 -14.36
N THR A 37 5.60 -9.93 -13.46
CA THR A 37 5.37 -11.35 -13.15
C THR A 37 4.84 -12.10 -14.38
N PHE A 38 3.92 -11.51 -15.13
CA PHE A 38 3.38 -12.09 -16.35
C PHE A 38 4.46 -12.27 -17.43
N MET A 39 5.27 -11.24 -17.70
CA MET A 39 6.32 -11.29 -18.71
C MET A 39 7.42 -12.30 -18.37
N VAL A 40 7.80 -12.40 -17.09
CA VAL A 40 8.72 -13.45 -16.63
C VAL A 40 8.08 -14.83 -16.73
N GLY A 41 6.77 -14.95 -16.45
CA GLY A 41 6.04 -16.20 -16.59
C GLY A 41 6.05 -16.79 -18.01
N LEU A 42 6.18 -15.94 -19.03
CA LEU A 42 6.33 -16.38 -20.42
C LEU A 42 7.68 -17.04 -20.73
N LEU A 43 8.70 -16.88 -19.87
CA LEU A 43 10.00 -17.55 -20.03
C LEU A 43 9.96 -19.02 -19.57
N GLY A 44 9.09 -19.35 -18.61
CA GLY A 44 8.98 -20.68 -18.02
C GLY A 44 8.62 -20.66 -16.54
N SER A 45 8.21 -21.82 -16.03
CA SER A 45 7.77 -22.02 -14.64
C SER A 45 8.89 -21.75 -13.63
N ASP A 46 10.10 -22.20 -13.93
CA ASP A 46 11.24 -22.09 -13.01
C ASP A 46 11.66 -20.62 -12.83
N GLN A 47 11.63 -19.85 -13.92
CA GLN A 47 11.92 -18.42 -13.91
C GLN A 47 10.88 -17.64 -13.10
N LEU A 48 9.60 -17.98 -13.29
CA LEU A 48 8.50 -17.39 -12.53
C LEU A 48 8.63 -17.66 -11.03
N SER A 49 8.90 -18.92 -10.66
CA SER A 49 9.11 -19.32 -9.27
C SER A 49 10.32 -18.63 -8.65
N ALA A 50 11.42 -18.49 -9.40
CA ALA A 50 12.63 -17.81 -8.92
C ALA A 50 12.38 -16.32 -8.65
N VAL A 51 11.69 -15.61 -9.55
CA VAL A 51 11.33 -14.20 -9.35
C VAL A 51 10.32 -14.02 -8.21
N THR A 52 9.35 -14.92 -8.08
CA THR A 52 8.39 -14.90 -6.98
C THR A 52 9.09 -15.05 -5.63
N ALA A 53 10.04 -15.99 -5.52
CA ALA A 53 10.85 -16.16 -4.32
C ALA A 53 11.71 -14.92 -4.03
N ALA A 54 12.30 -14.31 -5.06
CA ALA A 54 13.08 -13.08 -4.92
C ALA A 54 12.23 -11.85 -4.51
N ASN A 55 10.95 -11.83 -4.87
CA ASN A 55 10.03 -10.75 -4.51
C ASN A 55 9.59 -10.75 -3.04
N ALA A 56 9.68 -11.88 -2.34
CA ALA A 56 9.33 -11.97 -0.91
C ALA A 56 10.17 -11.03 -0.01
N PRO A 57 11.52 -11.04 -0.04
CA PRO A 57 12.31 -10.09 0.73
C PRO A 57 12.14 -8.64 0.23
N ILE A 58 11.87 -8.45 -1.06
CA ILE A 58 11.59 -7.13 -1.64
C ILE A 58 10.30 -6.53 -1.05
N TYR A 59 9.26 -7.35 -0.85
CA TYR A 59 8.01 -6.90 -0.26
C TYR A 59 8.22 -6.32 1.15
N LEU A 60 9.11 -6.92 1.96
CA LEU A 60 9.46 -6.38 3.28
C LEU A 60 10.07 -4.97 3.19
N ILE A 61 10.91 -4.71 2.18
CA ILE A 61 11.49 -3.38 1.94
C ILE A 61 10.37 -2.38 1.60
N GLN A 62 9.42 -2.77 0.75
CA GLN A 62 8.29 -1.93 0.37
C GLN A 62 7.42 -1.55 1.57
N VAL A 63 7.14 -2.51 2.47
CA VAL A 63 6.39 -2.26 3.71
C VAL A 63 7.10 -1.21 4.58
N ILE A 64 8.43 -1.29 4.68
CA ILE A 64 9.20 -0.32 5.46
C ILE A 64 9.17 1.07 4.85
N ILE A 65 9.37 1.18 3.54
CA ILE A 65 9.29 2.44 2.80
C ILE A 65 7.88 3.04 2.91
N PHE A 66 6.83 2.22 2.82
CA PHE A 66 5.46 2.66 2.99
C PHE A 66 5.20 3.22 4.39
N GLY A 67 5.70 2.57 5.44
CA GLY A 67 5.61 3.06 6.82
C GLY A 67 6.24 4.44 6.99
N LEU A 68 7.41 4.65 6.38
CA LEU A 68 8.12 5.92 6.35
C LEU A 68 7.31 7.01 5.61
N MET A 69 6.78 6.70 4.43
CA MET A 69 5.94 7.62 3.64
C MET A 69 4.66 8.00 4.39
N SER A 70 4.04 7.05 5.09
CA SER A 70 2.84 7.30 5.88
C SER A 70 3.14 8.27 7.03
N GLY A 71 4.22 8.03 7.79
CA GLY A 71 4.67 8.95 8.84
C GLY A 71 4.98 10.36 8.33
N LEU A 72 5.66 10.45 7.18
CA LEU A 72 5.93 11.73 6.50
C LEU A 72 4.64 12.44 6.11
N THR A 73 3.64 11.70 5.62
CA THR A 73 2.37 12.25 5.16
C THR A 73 1.61 12.97 6.28
N ILE A 74 1.65 12.41 7.49
CA ILE A 74 1.00 12.98 8.68
C ILE A 74 1.62 14.34 9.02
N LEU A 75 2.94 14.40 9.14
CA LEU A 75 3.65 15.62 9.54
C LEU A 75 3.55 16.69 8.45
N VAL A 76 3.85 16.34 7.19
CA VAL A 76 3.91 17.30 6.08
C VAL A 76 2.54 17.90 5.77
N SER A 77 1.46 17.12 5.83
CA SER A 77 0.11 17.65 5.58
C SER A 77 -0.30 18.72 6.61
N GLN A 78 0.01 18.51 7.90
CA GLN A 78 -0.25 19.52 8.93
C GLN A 78 0.68 20.74 8.81
N TYR A 79 1.98 20.54 8.56
CA TYR A 79 2.90 21.66 8.32
C TYR A 79 2.56 22.45 7.06
N TRP A 80 2.02 21.80 6.03
CA TRP A 80 1.50 22.45 4.83
C TRP A 80 0.29 23.32 5.16
N GLY A 81 -0.61 22.87 6.04
CA GLY A 81 -1.68 23.70 6.59
C GLY A 81 -1.18 24.95 7.31
N LYS A 82 -0.07 24.84 8.06
CA LYS A 82 0.60 25.98 8.71
C LYS A 82 1.46 26.85 7.79
N GLN A 83 1.64 26.46 6.53
CA GLN A 83 2.58 27.09 5.61
C GLN A 83 4.04 27.10 6.13
N ASP A 84 4.40 26.15 7.00
CA ASP A 84 5.75 26.02 7.54
C ASP A 84 6.62 25.15 6.62
N LEU A 85 7.12 25.78 5.55
CA LEU A 85 7.96 25.13 4.54
C LEU A 85 9.32 24.64 5.11
N ASP A 86 9.76 25.22 6.22
CA ASP A 86 11.01 24.85 6.88
C ASP A 86 10.88 23.53 7.62
N ALA A 87 9.79 23.37 8.37
CA ALA A 87 9.46 22.11 9.01
C ALA A 87 9.23 21.00 7.97
N ILE A 88 8.60 21.31 6.83
CA ILE A 88 8.46 20.35 5.71
C ILE A 88 9.82 19.89 5.19
N ASN A 89 10.75 20.82 4.93
CA ASN A 89 12.11 20.48 4.49
C ASN A 89 12.85 19.63 5.52
N ARG A 90 12.71 19.91 6.83
CA ARG A 90 13.32 19.08 7.89
C ARG A 90 12.72 17.68 7.95
N CYS A 91 11.40 17.56 7.87
CA CYS A 91 10.71 16.26 7.86
C CYS A 91 11.13 15.43 6.65
N MET A 92 11.18 16.06 5.47
CA MET A 92 11.65 15.42 4.25
C MET A 92 13.12 14.99 4.36
N GLY A 93 13.99 15.84 4.90
CA GLY A 93 15.41 15.50 5.11
C GLY A 93 15.57 14.27 5.99
N PHE A 94 14.87 14.23 7.13
CA PHE A 94 14.89 13.05 8.01
C PHE A 94 14.36 11.80 7.30
N ALA A 95 13.22 11.90 6.59
CA ALA A 95 12.67 10.77 5.85
C ALA A 95 13.62 10.30 4.74
N MET A 96 14.26 11.21 4.00
CA MET A 96 15.26 10.85 2.99
C MET A 96 16.44 10.12 3.61
N TYR A 97 16.99 10.60 4.74
CA TYR A 97 18.08 9.91 5.44
C TYR A 97 17.68 8.54 5.97
N ALA A 98 16.54 8.45 6.67
CA ALA A 98 16.05 7.19 7.20
C ALA A 98 15.77 6.18 6.07
N GLY A 99 15.10 6.61 5.01
CA GLY A 99 14.81 5.80 3.84
C GLY A 99 16.08 5.36 3.11
N LEU A 100 17.05 6.25 2.93
CA LEU A 100 18.32 5.93 2.29
C LEU A 100 19.15 4.94 3.12
N VAL A 101 19.24 5.13 4.44
CA VAL A 101 19.97 4.21 5.33
C VAL A 101 19.33 2.83 5.30
N ILE A 102 18.00 2.74 5.41
CA ILE A 102 17.28 1.47 5.36
C ILE A 102 17.45 0.80 3.97
N ALA A 103 17.23 1.54 2.89
CA ALA A 103 17.34 1.02 1.54
C ALA A 103 18.78 0.60 1.20
N ALA A 104 19.79 1.38 1.62
CA ALA A 104 21.19 1.04 1.41
C ALA A 104 21.62 -0.18 2.24
N ALA A 105 21.19 -0.28 3.50
CA ALA A 105 21.47 -1.45 4.33
C ALA A 105 20.86 -2.72 3.73
N MET A 106 19.60 -2.66 3.29
CA MET A 106 18.94 -3.78 2.62
C MET A 106 19.57 -4.10 1.28
N ALA A 107 19.87 -3.09 0.45
CA ALA A 107 20.57 -3.28 -0.81
C ALA A 107 21.94 -3.94 -0.62
N ALA A 108 22.69 -3.57 0.42
CA ALA A 108 23.95 -4.21 0.76
C ALA A 108 23.77 -5.69 1.12
N VAL A 109 22.76 -6.03 1.94
CA VAL A 109 22.42 -7.43 2.27
C VAL A 109 22.06 -8.22 1.00
N LEU A 110 21.20 -7.66 0.15
CA LEU A 110 20.79 -8.30 -1.10
C LEU A 110 21.92 -8.42 -2.14
N PHE A 111 22.88 -7.49 -2.12
CA PHE A 111 24.01 -7.48 -3.05
C PHE A 111 25.08 -8.50 -2.65
N PHE A 112 25.50 -8.48 -1.38
CA PHE A 112 26.56 -9.35 -0.88
C PHE A 112 26.08 -10.76 -0.56
N PHE A 113 24.84 -10.91 -0.08
CA PHE A 113 24.30 -12.20 0.40
C PHE A 113 22.98 -12.64 -0.29
N PRO A 114 22.84 -12.54 -1.63
CA PRO A 114 21.57 -12.88 -2.29
C PRO A 114 21.19 -14.36 -2.14
N HIS A 115 22.19 -15.27 -2.16
CA HIS A 115 21.94 -16.71 -2.06
C HIS A 115 21.43 -17.07 -0.68
N GLN A 116 22.05 -16.51 0.38
CA GLN A 116 21.64 -16.74 1.76
C GLN A 116 20.23 -16.20 2.01
N VAL A 117 19.90 -15.03 1.47
CA VAL A 117 18.54 -14.47 1.57
C VAL A 117 17.53 -15.36 0.84
N LEU A 118 17.84 -15.86 -0.35
CA LEU A 118 16.93 -16.75 -1.09
C LEU A 118 16.80 -18.13 -0.43
N LEU A 119 17.86 -18.64 0.20
CA LEU A 119 17.80 -19.88 0.98
C LEU A 119 16.90 -19.78 2.22
N LEU A 120 16.63 -18.57 2.73
CA LEU A 120 15.60 -18.38 3.77
C LEU A 120 14.18 -18.51 3.22
N VAL A 121 14.00 -18.43 1.90
CA VAL A 121 12.69 -18.48 1.23
C VAL A 121 12.46 -19.84 0.58
N THR A 122 13.48 -20.46 -0.01
CA THR A 122 13.37 -21.75 -0.70
C THR A 122 14.65 -22.58 -0.59
N ASP A 123 14.48 -23.89 -0.40
CA ASP A 123 15.58 -24.86 -0.41
C ASP A 123 16.00 -25.30 -1.84
N ASN A 124 15.24 -24.89 -2.87
CA ASN A 124 15.51 -25.29 -4.25
C ASN A 124 16.69 -24.49 -4.83
N ARG A 125 17.84 -25.15 -4.96
CA ARG A 125 19.09 -24.55 -5.46
C ARG A 125 18.95 -23.94 -6.87
N THR A 126 18.17 -24.55 -7.76
CA THR A 126 17.94 -24.01 -9.10
C THR A 126 17.26 -22.65 -9.04
N LEU A 127 16.25 -22.50 -8.18
CA LEU A 127 15.57 -21.21 -8.00
C LEU A 127 16.49 -20.16 -7.37
N VAL A 128 17.35 -20.58 -6.44
CA VAL A 128 18.34 -19.68 -5.82
C VAL A 128 19.34 -19.16 -6.86
N GLU A 129 19.85 -20.04 -7.72
CA GLU A 129 20.81 -19.67 -8.78
C GLU A 129 20.18 -18.73 -9.82
N LEU A 130 18.92 -18.96 -10.19
CA LEU A 130 18.17 -18.10 -11.11
C LEU A 130 17.79 -16.75 -10.48
N GLY A 131 17.40 -16.74 -9.20
CA GLY A 131 16.93 -15.55 -8.49
C GLY A 131 18.03 -14.65 -7.95
N ALA A 132 19.23 -15.18 -7.67
CA ALA A 132 20.30 -14.41 -7.04
C ALA A 132 20.77 -13.20 -7.88
N PRO A 133 21.01 -13.31 -9.20
CA PRO A 133 21.35 -12.16 -10.05
C PRO A 133 20.24 -11.10 -10.07
N TYR A 134 18.98 -11.53 -10.13
CA TYR A 134 17.81 -10.64 -10.08
C TYR A 134 17.80 -9.83 -8.79
N LEU A 135 17.94 -10.52 -7.65
CA LEU A 135 17.87 -9.91 -6.32
C LEU A 135 18.99 -8.89 -6.10
N ARG A 136 20.21 -9.17 -6.59
CA ARG A 136 21.34 -8.21 -6.53
C ARG A 136 21.04 -6.90 -7.24
N ILE A 137 20.53 -6.98 -8.47
CA ILE A 137 20.28 -5.81 -9.31
C ILE A 137 19.07 -5.02 -8.79
N VAL A 138 17.97 -5.72 -8.47
CA VAL A 138 16.75 -5.09 -7.96
C VAL A 138 16.98 -4.47 -6.59
N GLY A 139 17.80 -5.06 -5.73
CA GLY A 139 18.17 -4.49 -4.43
C GLY A 139 18.71 -3.06 -4.55
N ILE A 140 19.57 -2.78 -5.53
CA ILE A 140 20.12 -1.44 -5.79
C ILE A 140 19.03 -0.45 -6.24
N SER A 141 18.03 -0.93 -7.00
CA SER A 141 16.93 -0.09 -7.49
C SER A 141 16.11 0.55 -6.35
N TYR A 142 16.05 -0.11 -5.19
CA TYR A 142 15.32 0.40 -4.03
C TYR A 142 15.96 1.61 -3.37
N ILE A 143 17.27 1.83 -3.56
CA ILE A 143 17.94 3.05 -3.11
C ILE A 143 17.33 4.27 -3.84
N PHE A 144 17.20 4.18 -5.17
CA PHE A 144 16.58 5.22 -5.99
C PHE A 144 15.09 5.37 -5.69
N ASN A 145 14.38 4.24 -5.57
CA ASN A 145 12.95 4.24 -5.26
C ASN A 145 12.64 4.89 -3.89
N ALA A 146 13.46 4.65 -2.86
CA ALA A 146 13.25 5.24 -1.54
C ALA A 146 13.29 6.78 -1.60
N VAL A 147 14.26 7.35 -2.31
CA VAL A 147 14.38 8.81 -2.45
C VAL A 147 13.21 9.39 -3.26
N SER A 148 12.89 8.77 -4.40
CA SER A 148 11.76 9.17 -5.25
C SER A 148 10.43 9.12 -4.50
N SER A 149 10.19 8.03 -3.77
CA SER A 149 8.95 7.80 -3.03
C SER A 149 8.77 8.79 -1.88
N VAL A 150 9.84 9.13 -1.15
CA VAL A 150 9.80 10.17 -0.09
C VAL A 150 9.42 11.53 -0.68
N TYR A 151 10.04 11.93 -1.79
CA TYR A 151 9.73 13.22 -2.41
C TYR A 151 8.32 13.27 -3.00
N VAL A 152 7.88 12.22 -3.70
CA VAL A 152 6.51 12.10 -4.22
C VAL A 152 5.49 12.13 -3.08
N SER A 153 5.76 11.45 -1.97
CA SER A 153 4.90 11.48 -0.79
C SER A 153 4.79 12.88 -0.21
N MET A 154 5.90 13.63 -0.13
CA MET A 154 5.91 15.03 0.31
C MET A 154 5.04 15.91 -0.59
N GLN A 155 5.20 15.79 -1.92
CA GLN A 155 4.43 16.57 -2.89
C GLN A 155 2.94 16.23 -2.83
N ARG A 156 2.58 14.95 -2.67
CA ARG A 156 1.20 14.53 -2.42
C ARG A 156 0.64 15.18 -1.16
N SER A 157 1.39 15.19 -0.06
CA SER A 157 0.99 15.82 1.21
C SER A 157 0.81 17.33 1.11
N ALA A 158 1.47 17.96 0.13
CA ALA A 158 1.32 19.35 -0.23
C ALA A 158 0.28 19.60 -1.34
N GLU A 159 -0.67 18.68 -1.53
CA GLU A 159 -1.76 18.76 -2.52
C GLU A 159 -1.29 18.78 -3.98
N ASN A 160 -0.20 18.07 -4.29
CA ASN A 160 0.30 17.84 -5.65
C ASN A 160 0.44 16.34 -5.99
N PRO A 161 -0.64 15.53 -5.87
CA PRO A 161 -0.57 14.10 -6.15
C PRO A 161 -0.37 13.77 -7.64
N ALA A 162 -0.67 14.72 -8.54
CA ALA A 162 -0.50 14.55 -9.99
C ALA A 162 0.96 14.33 -10.40
N LEU A 163 1.92 14.86 -9.64
CA LEU A 163 3.34 14.59 -9.88
C LEU A 163 3.64 13.09 -9.75
N GLY A 164 3.22 12.48 -8.64
CA GLY A 164 3.45 11.06 -8.38
C GLY A 164 2.85 10.18 -9.47
N MET A 165 1.60 10.46 -9.86
CA MET A 165 0.94 9.77 -10.96
C MET A 165 1.76 9.82 -12.26
N LYS A 166 2.23 11.01 -12.68
CA LYS A 166 3.02 11.17 -13.92
C LYS A 166 4.37 10.46 -13.84
N VAL A 167 5.05 10.58 -12.71
CA VAL A 167 6.36 9.96 -12.45
C VAL A 167 6.26 8.43 -12.51
N PHE A 168 5.30 7.85 -11.78
CA PHE A 168 5.10 6.40 -11.79
C PHE A 168 4.55 5.88 -13.12
N ALA A 169 3.72 6.64 -13.83
CA ALA A 169 3.27 6.27 -15.17
C ALA A 169 4.45 6.21 -16.15
N ALA A 170 5.32 7.21 -16.16
CA ALA A 170 6.52 7.22 -17.00
C ALA A 170 7.46 6.06 -16.65
N SER A 171 7.66 5.80 -15.36
CA SER A 171 8.46 4.67 -14.85
C SER A 171 7.89 3.32 -15.30
N MET A 172 6.56 3.10 -15.18
CA MET A 172 5.90 1.88 -15.62
C MET A 172 5.97 1.68 -17.13
N LEU A 173 5.67 2.71 -17.93
CA LEU A 173 5.73 2.59 -19.39
C LEU A 173 7.14 2.25 -19.87
N LEU A 174 8.16 2.91 -19.29
CA LEU A 174 9.55 2.60 -19.59
C LEU A 174 9.92 1.19 -19.14
N ASN A 175 9.51 0.79 -17.93
CA ASN A 175 9.78 -0.55 -17.40
C ASN A 175 9.18 -1.64 -18.30
N THR A 176 7.90 -1.54 -18.66
CA THR A 176 7.23 -2.49 -19.57
C THR A 176 7.92 -2.56 -20.93
N PHE A 177 8.31 -1.40 -21.48
CA PHE A 177 9.04 -1.35 -22.75
C PHE A 177 10.42 -2.03 -22.65
N LEU A 178 11.18 -1.74 -21.60
CA LEU A 178 12.50 -2.34 -21.37
C LEU A 178 12.41 -3.83 -21.07
N ASN A 179 11.39 -4.27 -20.33
CA ASN A 179 11.11 -5.69 -20.13
C ASN A 179 10.91 -6.37 -21.47
N TYR A 180 10.08 -5.81 -22.36
CA TYR A 180 9.82 -6.41 -23.67
C TYR A 180 11.09 -6.53 -24.53
N CYS A 181 12.00 -5.55 -24.43
CA CYS A 181 13.26 -5.57 -25.15
C CYS A 181 14.28 -6.54 -24.54
N LEU A 182 14.52 -6.46 -23.22
CA LEU A 182 15.62 -7.15 -22.54
C LEU A 182 15.28 -8.58 -22.12
N ILE A 183 14.01 -8.89 -21.86
CA ILE A 183 13.59 -10.25 -21.51
C ILE A 183 13.66 -11.13 -22.75
N PHE A 184 13.05 -10.69 -23.86
CA PHE A 184 12.88 -11.48 -25.08
C PHE A 184 13.98 -11.27 -26.13
N GLY A 185 14.86 -10.27 -25.96
CA GLY A 185 15.91 -9.95 -26.94
C GLY A 185 15.39 -9.27 -28.20
N ASN A 186 14.28 -8.52 -28.10
CA ASN A 186 13.71 -7.80 -29.23
C ASN A 186 14.53 -6.53 -29.56
N PHE A 187 14.39 -6.02 -30.79
CA PHE A 187 15.09 -4.81 -31.29
C PHE A 187 16.63 -4.91 -31.30
N GLY A 188 17.19 -6.11 -31.44
CA GLY A 188 18.64 -6.33 -31.48
C GLY A 188 19.32 -6.32 -30.11
N ALA A 189 18.55 -6.30 -29.02
CA ALA A 189 19.05 -6.48 -27.66
C ALA A 189 19.32 -7.97 -27.35
N PRO A 190 20.25 -8.29 -26.44
CA PRO A 190 20.44 -9.66 -25.98
C PRO A 190 19.23 -10.13 -25.16
N ALA A 191 18.82 -11.38 -25.32
CA ALA A 191 17.81 -12.02 -24.48
C ALA A 191 18.40 -12.36 -23.11
N LEU A 192 18.22 -11.48 -22.13
CA LEU A 192 18.78 -11.59 -20.78
C LEU A 192 17.85 -12.29 -19.79
N GLY A 193 16.63 -12.67 -20.22
CA GLY A 193 15.65 -13.37 -19.39
C GLY A 193 15.34 -12.64 -18.09
N ILE A 194 15.44 -13.35 -16.96
CA ILE A 194 15.19 -12.81 -15.62
C ILE A 194 16.10 -11.59 -15.31
N THR A 195 17.37 -11.66 -15.71
CA THR A 195 18.32 -10.55 -15.48
C THR A 195 17.92 -9.31 -16.28
N GLY A 196 17.33 -9.50 -17.46
CA GLY A 196 16.75 -8.42 -18.27
C GLY A 196 15.62 -7.70 -17.53
N ALA A 197 14.74 -8.44 -16.86
CA ALA A 197 13.68 -7.87 -16.03
C ALA A 197 14.26 -7.03 -14.87
N ALA A 198 15.31 -7.53 -14.21
CA ALA A 198 15.96 -6.80 -13.13
C ALA A 198 16.58 -5.47 -13.60
N ILE A 199 17.23 -5.47 -14.76
CA ILE A 199 17.85 -4.28 -15.36
C ILE A 199 16.78 -3.27 -15.81
N ALA A 200 15.67 -3.75 -16.39
CA ALA A 200 14.54 -2.90 -16.75
C ALA A 200 13.97 -2.18 -15.52
N THR A 201 13.82 -2.89 -14.39
CA THR A 201 13.37 -2.30 -13.12
C THR A 201 14.36 -1.30 -12.56
N LEU A 202 15.65 -1.62 -12.52
CA LEU A 202 16.67 -0.67 -12.08
C LEU A 202 16.66 0.61 -12.93
N THR A 203 16.63 0.47 -14.25
CA THR A 203 16.64 1.60 -15.20
C THR A 203 15.40 2.48 -15.02
N ALA A 204 14.22 1.87 -14.87
CA ALA A 204 12.98 2.60 -14.61
C ALA A 204 13.05 3.41 -13.30
N ARG A 205 13.61 2.83 -12.22
CA ARG A 205 13.80 3.55 -10.94
C ARG A 205 14.84 4.66 -11.02
N ILE A 206 15.88 4.51 -11.83
CA ILE A 206 16.84 5.60 -12.09
C ILE A 206 16.15 6.76 -12.82
N VAL A 207 15.37 6.46 -13.87
CA VAL A 207 14.63 7.50 -14.61
C VAL A 207 13.59 8.18 -13.71
N GLU A 208 12.87 7.41 -12.90
CA GLU A 208 11.96 7.94 -11.88
C GLU A 208 12.67 8.94 -10.95
N PHE A 209 13.84 8.56 -10.43
CA PHE A 209 14.68 9.41 -9.60
C PHE A 209 15.14 10.68 -10.33
N LEU A 210 15.57 10.57 -11.59
CA LEU A 210 16.00 11.72 -12.38
C LEU A 210 14.85 12.70 -12.64
N ILE A 211 13.66 12.21 -12.98
CA ILE A 211 12.46 13.05 -13.18
C ILE A 211 12.13 13.78 -11.88
N VAL A 212 12.13 13.06 -10.76
CA VAL A 212 11.88 13.64 -9.43
C VAL A 212 12.92 14.68 -9.06
N LEU A 213 14.21 14.40 -9.30
CA LEU A 213 15.32 15.30 -9.01
C LEU A 213 15.22 16.59 -9.82
N VAL A 214 15.01 16.48 -11.14
CA VAL A 214 14.83 17.63 -12.03
C VAL A 214 13.61 18.45 -11.60
N TYR A 215 12.48 17.80 -11.32
CA TYR A 215 11.30 18.49 -10.82
C TYR A 215 11.58 19.20 -9.49
N ALA A 216 12.32 18.58 -8.58
CA ALA A 216 12.64 19.15 -7.27
C ALA A 216 13.54 20.38 -7.35
N LEU A 217 14.43 20.44 -8.35
CA LEU A 217 15.29 21.60 -8.60
C LEU A 217 14.54 22.75 -9.29
N LEU A 218 13.54 22.44 -10.11
CA LEU A 218 12.77 23.45 -10.86
C LEU A 218 11.52 23.95 -10.13
N CYS A 219 10.97 23.13 -9.21
CA CYS A 219 9.70 23.43 -8.55
C CYS A 219 9.84 24.58 -7.54
N ARG A 220 9.03 25.63 -7.73
CA ARG A 220 8.95 26.76 -6.78
C ARG A 220 7.92 26.57 -5.67
N ARG A 221 7.08 25.52 -5.73
CA ARG A 221 5.99 25.30 -4.74
C ARG A 221 6.53 24.97 -3.35
N ILE A 222 7.56 24.12 -3.28
CA ILE A 222 8.29 23.80 -2.06
C ILE A 222 9.78 23.88 -2.42
N PRO A 223 10.41 25.06 -2.28
CA PRO A 223 11.82 25.20 -2.60
C PRO A 223 12.63 24.32 -1.64
N LEU A 224 13.52 23.51 -2.22
CA LEU A 224 14.47 22.72 -1.45
C LEU A 224 15.39 23.67 -0.67
N ARG A 225 15.50 23.45 0.64
CA ARG A 225 16.44 24.18 1.51
C ARG A 225 17.52 23.20 2.00
N PRO A 226 18.67 23.09 1.30
CA PRO A 226 19.70 22.08 1.59
C PRO A 226 20.16 22.09 3.05
N ARG A 227 20.28 23.26 3.67
CA ARG A 227 20.67 23.39 5.09
C ARG A 227 19.73 22.65 6.04
N LEU A 228 18.42 22.68 5.76
CA LEU A 228 17.38 22.05 6.59
C LEU A 228 17.21 20.57 6.26
N LEU A 229 17.46 20.19 5.01
CA LEU A 229 17.49 18.80 4.57
C LEU A 229 18.65 18.05 5.23
N LEU A 230 19.85 18.64 5.21
CA LEU A 230 21.06 18.01 5.76
C LEU A 230 21.12 18.01 7.29
N ARG A 231 20.39 18.92 7.94
CA ARG A 231 20.34 19.04 9.41
C ARG A 231 18.88 19.16 9.88
N PRO A 232 18.12 18.04 9.87
CA PRO A 232 16.70 18.05 10.23
C PRO A 232 16.43 18.39 11.71
N GLY A 233 17.43 18.27 12.58
CA GLY A 233 17.32 18.55 14.00
C GLY A 233 16.74 17.37 14.81
N ARG A 234 17.16 17.26 16.07
CA ARG A 234 16.78 16.14 16.95
C ARG A 234 15.27 16.10 17.25
N ASP A 235 14.64 17.26 17.35
CA ASP A 235 13.21 17.34 17.66
C ASP A 235 12.34 16.82 16.52
N THR A 236 12.66 17.18 15.28
CA THR A 236 11.97 16.66 14.09
C THR A 236 12.18 15.15 13.97
N ALA A 237 13.39 14.65 14.23
CA ALA A 237 13.67 13.21 14.24
C ALA A 237 12.84 12.46 15.31
N ARG A 238 12.75 13.00 16.53
CA ARG A 238 11.95 12.42 17.62
C ARG A 238 10.47 12.41 17.29
N SER A 239 9.96 13.52 16.73
CA SER A 239 8.56 13.62 16.30
C SER A 239 8.28 12.60 15.19
N PHE A 240 9.14 12.54 14.17
CA PHE A 240 9.00 11.59 13.08
C PHE A 240 8.99 10.14 13.59
N ALA A 241 9.95 9.75 14.43
CA ALA A 241 9.99 8.40 15.01
C ALA A 241 8.73 8.08 15.83
N LYS A 242 8.21 9.04 16.59
CA LYS A 242 6.96 8.88 17.36
C LYS A 242 5.76 8.51 16.48
N TYR A 243 5.70 9.05 15.25
CA TYR A 243 4.58 8.81 14.33
C TYR A 243 4.82 7.69 13.32
N ALA A 244 6.04 7.52 12.84
CA ALA A 244 6.38 6.50 11.83
C ALA A 244 6.52 5.09 12.43
N THR A 245 7.08 4.95 13.64
CA THR A 245 7.31 3.62 14.25
C THR A 245 6.00 2.84 14.48
N PRO A 246 4.92 3.42 15.04
CA PRO A 246 3.65 2.71 15.19
C PRO A 246 3.02 2.28 13.86
N VAL A 247 3.21 3.09 12.81
CA VAL A 247 2.73 2.77 11.47
C VAL A 247 3.55 1.63 10.87
N LEU A 248 4.87 1.67 10.98
CA LEU A 248 5.74 0.59 10.53
C LEU A 248 5.40 -0.74 11.22
N PHE A 249 5.20 -0.71 12.53
CA PHE A 249 4.75 -1.87 13.31
C PHE A 249 3.39 -2.37 12.84
N ASN A 250 2.45 -1.47 12.59
CA ASN A 250 1.13 -1.79 12.08
C ASN A 250 1.18 -2.52 10.72
N GLU A 251 1.89 -1.98 9.75
CA GLU A 251 1.99 -2.58 8.41
C GLU A 251 2.73 -3.93 8.44
N THR A 252 3.76 -4.05 9.28
CA THR A 252 4.51 -5.31 9.45
C THR A 252 3.62 -6.40 10.08
N MET A 253 2.92 -6.08 11.16
CA MET A 253 2.00 -7.01 11.83
C MET A 253 0.79 -7.35 10.96
N TRP A 254 0.34 -6.41 10.11
CA TRP A 254 -0.70 -6.67 9.13
C TRP A 254 -0.22 -7.67 8.07
N GLY A 255 0.97 -7.47 7.48
CA GLY A 255 1.55 -8.39 6.51
C GLY A 255 1.85 -9.79 7.09
N LEU A 256 2.24 -9.87 8.37
CA LEU A 256 2.35 -11.16 9.06
C LEU A 256 0.98 -11.81 9.25
N GLY A 257 -0.05 -11.04 9.60
CA GLY A 257 -1.41 -11.56 9.77
C GLY A 257 -1.99 -12.16 8.49
N THR A 258 -1.77 -11.54 7.33
CA THR A 258 -2.19 -12.09 6.03
C THR A 258 -1.43 -13.36 5.66
N THR A 259 -0.13 -13.43 6.02
CA THR A 259 0.69 -14.64 5.85
C THR A 259 0.18 -15.79 6.71
N VAL A 260 -0.12 -15.53 8.00
CA VAL A 260 -0.70 -16.53 8.90
C VAL A 260 -2.07 -16.99 8.41
N MET A 261 -2.91 -16.08 7.91
CA MET A 261 -4.21 -16.44 7.32
C MET A 261 -4.04 -17.41 6.14
N THR A 262 -3.06 -17.15 5.27
CA THR A 262 -2.74 -18.04 4.14
C THR A 262 -2.22 -19.39 4.63
N ALA A 263 -1.37 -19.40 5.67
CA ALA A 263 -0.87 -20.63 6.28
C ALA A 263 -1.98 -21.48 6.90
N ILE A 264 -2.98 -20.86 7.56
CA ILE A 264 -4.16 -21.56 8.11
C ILE A 264 -4.92 -22.27 6.98
N LEU A 265 -5.21 -21.57 5.88
CA LEU A 265 -5.91 -22.16 4.73
C LEU A 265 -5.11 -23.30 4.08
N GLY A 266 -3.77 -23.20 4.08
CA GLY A 266 -2.90 -24.25 3.56
C GLY A 266 -2.85 -25.54 4.38
N HIS A 267 -3.31 -25.52 5.62
CA HIS A 267 -3.39 -26.72 6.48
C HIS A 267 -4.79 -27.35 6.52
N MET A 268 -5.74 -26.84 5.72
CA MET A 268 -7.06 -27.45 5.59
C MET A 268 -7.01 -28.74 4.76
N THR A 269 -7.99 -29.61 4.98
CA THR A 269 -8.16 -30.86 4.22
C THR A 269 -8.28 -30.60 2.71
N ASP A 270 -9.02 -29.56 2.31
CA ASP A 270 -9.16 -29.09 0.92
C ASP A 270 -8.24 -27.90 0.58
N SER A 271 -7.02 -27.92 1.12
CA SER A 271 -6.06 -26.81 1.03
C SER A 271 -5.80 -26.32 -0.40
N ALA A 272 -5.67 -27.22 -1.37
CA ALA A 272 -5.36 -26.86 -2.76
C ALA A 272 -6.46 -25.99 -3.40
N ASP A 273 -7.72 -26.40 -3.25
CA ASP A 273 -8.87 -25.68 -3.81
C ASP A 273 -9.11 -24.35 -3.10
N MET A 274 -8.99 -24.34 -1.77
CA MET A 274 -9.15 -23.13 -0.95
C MET A 274 -8.06 -22.08 -1.22
N LEU A 275 -6.80 -22.51 -1.35
CA LEU A 275 -5.70 -21.59 -1.67
C LEU A 275 -5.83 -21.02 -3.08
N ALA A 276 -6.28 -21.81 -4.06
CA ALA A 276 -6.55 -21.34 -5.40
C ALA A 276 -7.65 -20.27 -5.40
N ALA A 277 -8.78 -20.53 -4.73
CA ALA A 277 -9.86 -19.58 -4.56
C ALA A 277 -9.41 -18.30 -3.84
N TYR A 278 -8.65 -18.44 -2.75
CA TYR A 278 -8.12 -17.32 -1.98
C TYR A 278 -7.16 -16.45 -2.78
N THR A 279 -6.34 -17.04 -3.65
CA THR A 279 -5.40 -16.31 -4.52
C THR A 279 -6.12 -15.46 -5.55
N ILE A 280 -7.15 -16.01 -6.20
CA ILE A 280 -7.98 -15.27 -7.16
C ILE A 280 -8.69 -14.11 -6.45
N MET A 281 -9.29 -14.39 -5.29
CA MET A 281 -9.94 -13.37 -4.49
C MET A 281 -8.96 -12.30 -4.00
N GLY A 282 -7.73 -12.69 -3.62
CA GLY A 282 -6.67 -11.76 -3.22
C GLY A 282 -6.28 -10.80 -4.34
N ASN A 283 -6.32 -11.23 -5.61
CA ASN A 283 -6.09 -10.33 -6.74
C ASN A 283 -7.25 -9.35 -6.95
N ILE A 284 -8.50 -9.81 -6.83
CA ILE A 284 -9.68 -8.95 -6.86
C ILE A 284 -9.61 -7.91 -5.73
N ASP A 285 -9.23 -8.36 -4.52
CA ASP A 285 -9.08 -7.51 -3.35
C ASP A 285 -8.01 -6.41 -3.55
N LYS A 286 -6.89 -6.73 -4.21
CA LYS A 286 -5.85 -5.74 -4.53
C LYS A 286 -6.41 -4.61 -5.42
N PHE A 287 -7.19 -4.94 -6.46
CA PHE A 287 -7.74 -3.94 -7.39
C PHE A 287 -8.78 -3.02 -6.76
N THR A 288 -9.66 -3.55 -5.91
CA THR A 288 -10.63 -2.72 -5.16
C THR A 288 -9.94 -1.86 -4.10
N THR A 289 -8.98 -2.45 -3.38
CA THR A 289 -8.27 -1.79 -2.28
C THR A 289 -7.39 -0.62 -2.76
N VAL A 290 -6.87 -0.67 -3.99
CA VAL A 290 -6.20 0.46 -4.67
C VAL A 290 -7.06 1.74 -4.65
N SER A 291 -8.38 1.59 -4.89
CA SER A 291 -9.33 2.70 -4.89
C SER A 291 -9.56 3.24 -3.47
N CYS A 292 -9.73 2.33 -2.50
CA CYS A 292 -9.90 2.66 -1.09
C CYS A 292 -8.68 3.43 -0.54
N PHE A 293 -7.46 2.95 -0.79
CA PHE A 293 -6.24 3.65 -0.36
C PHE A 293 -6.02 4.99 -1.07
N GLY A 294 -6.44 5.12 -2.34
CA GLY A 294 -6.36 6.39 -3.05
C GLY A 294 -7.24 7.47 -2.41
N LEU A 295 -8.47 7.11 -2.04
CA LEU A 295 -9.38 8.02 -1.32
C LEU A 295 -8.94 8.27 0.13
N ALA A 296 -8.42 7.25 0.83
CA ALA A 296 -7.88 7.40 2.17
C ALA A 296 -6.65 8.33 2.19
N GLY A 297 -5.78 8.23 1.18
CA GLY A 297 -4.66 9.14 0.98
C GLY A 297 -5.11 10.59 0.76
N ALA A 298 -6.13 10.82 -0.06
CA ALA A 298 -6.71 12.16 -0.23
C ALA A 298 -7.35 12.69 1.06
N THR A 299 -8.03 11.82 1.81
CA THR A 299 -8.61 12.11 3.13
C THR A 299 -7.52 12.55 4.12
N ALA A 300 -6.39 11.84 4.15
CA ALA A 300 -5.26 12.19 5.00
C ALA A 300 -4.69 13.58 4.71
N VAL A 301 -4.58 13.93 3.42
CA VAL A 301 -4.07 15.26 3.00
C VAL A 301 -5.05 16.37 3.38
N ILE A 302 -6.35 16.18 3.11
CA ILE A 302 -7.39 17.18 3.39
C ILE A 302 -7.53 17.42 4.91
N LEU A 303 -7.64 16.35 5.70
CA LEU A 303 -7.78 16.48 7.15
C LEU A 303 -6.50 16.97 7.82
N GLY A 304 -5.33 16.45 7.41
CA GLY A 304 -4.05 16.92 7.90
C GLY A 304 -3.87 18.43 7.67
N LYS A 305 -4.17 18.90 6.45
CA LYS A 305 -4.14 20.34 6.14
C LYS A 305 -5.09 21.14 7.03
N ALA A 306 -6.35 20.73 7.15
CA ALA A 306 -7.35 21.44 7.95
C ALA A 306 -6.98 21.54 9.44
N ILE A 307 -6.36 20.48 9.99
CA ILE A 307 -5.82 20.48 11.36
C ILE A 307 -4.63 21.43 11.47
N GLY A 308 -3.73 21.41 10.48
CA GLY A 308 -2.59 22.31 10.38
C GLY A 308 -2.98 23.78 10.35
N GLU A 309 -4.01 24.13 9.57
CA GLU A 309 -4.55 25.50 9.46
C GLU A 309 -5.13 26.03 10.79
N GLY A 310 -5.30 25.17 11.80
CA GLY A 310 -5.86 25.56 13.10
C GLY A 310 -7.38 25.72 13.06
N THR A 311 -8.05 25.09 12.08
CA THR A 311 -9.51 25.13 11.94
C THR A 311 -10.20 24.55 13.17
N ASP A 312 -11.42 25.02 13.48
CA ASP A 312 -12.20 24.53 14.62
C ASP A 312 -12.33 22.99 14.61
N LYS A 313 -12.23 22.39 15.81
CA LYS A 313 -12.30 20.93 15.95
C LYS A 313 -13.65 20.37 15.50
N ASN A 314 -14.74 21.12 15.60
CA ASN A 314 -16.04 20.66 15.09
C ASN A 314 -16.04 20.61 13.56
N HIS A 315 -15.43 21.60 12.90
CA HIS A 315 -15.31 21.58 11.44
C HIS A 315 -14.50 20.38 10.95
N VAL A 316 -13.35 20.10 11.58
CA VAL A 316 -12.52 18.93 11.28
C VAL A 316 -13.29 17.63 11.53
N TYR A 317 -14.06 17.57 12.63
CA TYR A 317 -14.91 16.43 12.95
C TYR A 317 -15.99 16.19 11.88
N ASP A 318 -16.71 17.24 11.47
CA ASP A 318 -17.73 17.11 10.43
C ASP A 318 -17.08 16.72 9.09
N LEU A 319 -15.89 17.25 8.80
CA LEU A 319 -15.15 16.96 7.58
C LEU A 319 -14.72 15.49 7.54
N SER A 320 -14.30 14.94 8.67
CA SER A 320 -13.97 13.51 8.78
C SER A 320 -15.17 12.61 8.50
N TRP A 321 -16.35 12.93 9.04
CA TRP A 321 -17.58 12.18 8.74
C TRP A 321 -17.98 12.26 7.27
N CYS A 322 -17.79 13.43 6.64
CA CYS A 322 -18.04 13.60 5.20
C CYS A 322 -17.14 12.65 4.39
N LEU A 323 -15.82 12.68 4.63
CA LEU A 323 -14.85 11.87 3.91
C LEU A 323 -15.04 10.36 4.14
N LEU A 324 -15.40 9.97 5.36
CA LEU A 324 -15.75 8.59 5.69
C LEU A 324 -17.02 8.12 5.00
N LEU A 325 -18.04 8.97 4.91
CA LEU A 325 -19.27 8.63 4.20
C LEU A 325 -19.02 8.51 2.69
N VAL A 326 -18.21 9.39 2.10
CA VAL A 326 -17.77 9.25 0.71
C VAL A 326 -17.00 7.95 0.50
N SER A 327 -16.16 7.54 1.46
CA SER A 327 -15.43 6.26 1.39
C SER A 327 -16.36 5.06 1.47
N PHE A 328 -17.36 5.10 2.35
CA PHE A 328 -18.39 4.07 2.42
C PHE A 328 -19.20 3.97 1.12
N LEU A 329 -19.59 5.11 0.53
CA LEU A 329 -20.30 5.16 -0.76
C LEU A 329 -19.43 4.65 -1.92
N LEU A 330 -18.13 4.95 -1.93
CA LEU A 330 -17.19 4.37 -2.89
C LEU A 330 -17.15 2.85 -2.76
N GLY A 331 -17.07 2.34 -1.52
CA GLY A 331 -17.09 0.90 -1.25
C GLY A 331 -18.40 0.24 -1.71
N LEU A 332 -19.55 0.89 -1.51
CA LEU A 332 -20.83 0.43 -2.08
C LEU A 332 -20.82 0.40 -3.60
N GLY A 333 -20.27 1.42 -4.25
CA GLY A 333 -20.15 1.47 -5.72
C GLY A 333 -19.26 0.34 -6.26
N LEU A 334 -18.13 0.07 -5.61
CA LEU A 334 -17.25 -1.04 -5.96
C LEU A 334 -17.90 -2.40 -5.69
N ALA A 335 -18.65 -2.54 -4.60
CA ALA A 335 -19.40 -3.75 -4.29
C ALA A 335 -20.48 -4.04 -5.35
N ALA A 336 -21.21 -3.01 -5.77
CA ALA A 336 -22.19 -3.13 -6.85
C ALA A 336 -21.53 -3.51 -8.19
N ALA A 337 -20.38 -2.91 -8.52
CA ALA A 337 -19.62 -3.26 -9.72
C ALA A 337 -19.16 -4.74 -9.67
N LEU A 338 -18.68 -5.22 -8.52
CA LEU A 338 -18.31 -6.63 -8.34
C LEU A 338 -19.51 -7.57 -8.39
N ALA A 339 -20.65 -7.19 -7.82
CA ALA A 339 -21.88 -7.98 -7.86
C ALA A 339 -22.38 -8.20 -9.31
N VAL A 340 -22.14 -7.22 -10.20
CA VAL A 340 -22.42 -7.34 -11.64
C VAL A 340 -21.32 -8.13 -12.36
N ALA A 341 -20.06 -7.90 -12.04
CA ALA A 341 -18.93 -8.58 -12.68
C ALA A 341 -18.84 -10.07 -12.35
N LEU A 342 -19.25 -10.49 -11.14
CA LEU A 342 -19.17 -11.88 -10.69
C LEU A 342 -19.93 -12.86 -11.63
N PRO A 343 -21.24 -12.67 -11.91
CA PRO A 343 -21.97 -13.55 -12.83
C PRO A 343 -21.66 -13.32 -14.31
N LEU A 344 -21.29 -12.09 -14.71
CA LEU A 344 -21.11 -11.75 -16.13
C LEU A 344 -19.69 -12.01 -16.66
N VAL A 345 -18.69 -11.93 -15.80
CA VAL A 345 -17.28 -11.97 -16.18
C VAL A 345 -16.55 -13.07 -15.43
N PHE A 346 -16.69 -13.13 -14.10
CA PHE A 346 -15.83 -14.01 -13.30
C PHE A 346 -16.20 -15.48 -13.45
N ILE A 347 -17.46 -15.84 -13.20
CA ILE A 347 -17.95 -17.21 -13.33
C ILE A 347 -17.81 -17.75 -14.77
N PRO A 348 -18.23 -17.03 -15.83
CA PRO A 348 -18.21 -17.60 -17.18
C PRO A 348 -16.86 -17.54 -17.89
N TYR A 349 -16.00 -16.56 -17.58
CA TYR A 349 -14.74 -16.37 -18.32
C TYR A 349 -13.51 -16.50 -17.44
N LEU A 350 -13.49 -15.82 -16.29
CA LEU A 350 -12.28 -15.76 -15.45
C LEU A 350 -11.98 -17.07 -14.73
N TYR A 351 -12.97 -17.71 -14.11
CA TYR A 351 -12.78 -18.95 -13.34
C TYR A 351 -12.42 -20.15 -14.24
N PRO A 352 -13.04 -20.34 -15.43
CA PRO A 352 -12.63 -21.38 -16.37
C PRO A 352 -11.22 -21.17 -16.93
N LEU A 353 -10.77 -19.91 -17.10
CA LEU A 353 -9.40 -19.60 -17.52
C LEU A 353 -8.34 -20.13 -16.53
N PHE A 354 -8.66 -20.20 -15.23
CA PHE A 354 -7.77 -20.75 -14.21
C PHE A 354 -7.89 -22.28 -14.04
N SER A 355 -8.72 -22.96 -14.85
CA SER A 355 -8.96 -24.40 -14.77
C SER A 355 -9.31 -24.87 -13.35
N LEU A 356 -10.11 -24.07 -12.62
CA LEU A 356 -10.49 -24.38 -11.25
C LEU A 356 -11.35 -25.64 -11.19
N SER A 357 -11.15 -26.43 -10.13
CA SER A 357 -12.08 -27.50 -9.77
C SER A 357 -13.48 -26.91 -9.46
N PRO A 358 -14.55 -27.73 -9.53
CA PRO A 358 -15.88 -27.29 -9.12
C PRO A 358 -15.91 -26.75 -7.69
N LEU A 359 -15.16 -27.39 -6.78
CA LEU A 359 -15.06 -26.99 -5.37
C LEU A 359 -14.33 -25.63 -5.21
N ALA A 360 -13.21 -25.44 -5.92
CA ALA A 360 -12.48 -24.17 -5.91
C ALA A 360 -13.32 -23.02 -6.51
N THR A 361 -14.15 -23.31 -7.51
CA THR A 361 -15.07 -22.35 -8.13
C THR A 361 -16.15 -21.91 -7.14
N GLU A 362 -16.74 -22.86 -6.40
CA GLU A 362 -17.71 -22.57 -5.33
C GLU A 362 -17.07 -21.77 -4.20
N ALA A 363 -15.86 -22.12 -3.78
CA ALA A 363 -15.10 -21.39 -2.77
C ALA A 363 -14.81 -19.94 -3.20
N ALA A 364 -14.36 -19.74 -4.45
CA ALA A 364 -14.06 -18.42 -4.99
C ALA A 364 -15.32 -17.56 -5.10
N ALA A 365 -16.43 -18.12 -5.57
CA ALA A 365 -17.72 -17.43 -5.61
C ALA A 365 -18.19 -17.04 -4.20
N THR A 366 -18.11 -17.96 -3.24
CA THR A 366 -18.49 -17.73 -1.84
C THR A 366 -17.67 -16.62 -1.20
N LEU A 367 -16.33 -16.67 -1.35
CA LEU A 367 -15.42 -15.62 -0.89
C LEU A 367 -15.77 -14.26 -1.50
N CYS A 368 -16.06 -14.21 -2.80
CA CYS A 368 -16.45 -12.98 -3.48
C CYS A 368 -17.78 -12.42 -2.97
N VAL A 369 -18.77 -13.27 -2.67
CA VAL A 369 -20.07 -12.86 -2.10
C VAL A 369 -19.92 -12.33 -0.68
N VAL A 370 -19.09 -12.96 0.15
CA VAL A 370 -18.81 -12.41 1.49
C VAL A 370 -18.06 -11.08 1.37
N TYR A 371 -17.09 -11.00 0.45
CA TYR A 371 -16.29 -9.81 0.23
C TYR A 371 -17.11 -8.61 -0.26
N LEU A 372 -18.04 -8.79 -1.21
CA LEU A 372 -18.86 -7.68 -1.73
C LEU A 372 -19.74 -7.06 -0.64
N ILE A 373 -20.24 -7.87 0.31
CA ILE A 373 -21.04 -7.39 1.44
C ILE A 373 -20.19 -6.56 2.40
N LEU A 374 -18.94 -6.96 2.62
CA LEU A 374 -18.04 -6.33 3.59
C LEU A 374 -17.17 -5.21 2.99
N LEU A 375 -17.14 -5.06 1.68
CA LEU A 375 -16.33 -4.05 0.99
C LEU A 375 -16.66 -2.59 1.41
N PRO A 376 -17.92 -2.19 1.63
CA PRO A 376 -18.23 -0.86 2.16
C PRO A 376 -17.62 -0.62 3.54
N LEU A 377 -17.63 -1.64 4.41
CA LEU A 377 -17.04 -1.59 5.75
C LEU A 377 -15.52 -1.48 5.64
N LYS A 378 -14.90 -2.32 4.81
CA LYS A 378 -13.45 -2.28 4.54
C LYS A 378 -13.00 -0.90 4.02
N SER A 379 -13.75 -0.31 3.08
CA SER A 379 -13.46 1.03 2.56
C SER A 379 -13.55 2.11 3.65
N PHE A 380 -14.57 2.02 4.52
CA PHE A 380 -14.68 2.89 5.69
C PHE A 380 -13.49 2.71 6.64
N ASP A 381 -13.11 1.48 6.97
CA ASP A 381 -12.02 1.18 7.91
C ASP A 381 -10.66 1.67 7.41
N ILE A 382 -10.33 1.41 6.15
CA ILE A 382 -9.10 1.90 5.51
C ILE A 382 -9.05 3.43 5.61
N SER A 383 -10.12 4.12 5.24
CA SER A 383 -10.19 5.59 5.33
C SER A 383 -10.17 6.10 6.77
N ASN A 384 -10.79 5.41 7.72
CA ASN A 384 -10.80 5.81 9.12
C ASN A 384 -9.42 5.67 9.75
N ILE A 385 -8.75 4.54 9.55
CA ILE A 385 -7.43 4.27 10.13
C ILE A 385 -6.38 5.11 9.42
N THR A 386 -6.23 4.93 8.10
CA THR A 386 -5.12 5.51 7.35
C THR A 386 -5.38 6.95 6.91
N GLY A 387 -6.64 7.31 6.66
CA GLY A 387 -7.05 8.66 6.28
C GLY A 387 -7.25 9.57 7.48
N VAL A 388 -8.11 9.19 8.43
CA VAL A 388 -8.56 10.07 9.53
C VAL A 388 -7.64 10.01 10.75
N LEU A 389 -7.49 8.85 11.38
CA LEU A 389 -6.77 8.70 12.65
C LEU A 389 -5.28 8.99 12.50
N ARG A 390 -4.64 8.45 11.45
CA ARG A 390 -3.23 8.72 11.16
C ARG A 390 -2.99 10.22 10.90
N SER A 391 -3.78 10.88 10.05
CA SER A 391 -3.60 12.31 9.75
C SER A 391 -3.88 13.23 10.95
N GLY A 392 -4.75 12.81 11.86
CA GLY A 392 -4.96 13.48 13.15
C GLY A 392 -3.84 13.26 14.18
N GLY A 393 -2.81 12.47 13.86
CA GLY A 393 -1.70 12.18 14.76
C GLY A 393 -1.99 11.11 15.81
N ASP A 394 -3.12 10.42 15.72
CA ASP A 394 -3.53 9.36 16.65
C ASP A 394 -3.10 7.97 16.16
N VAL A 395 -1.84 7.88 15.73
CA VAL A 395 -1.28 6.68 15.08
C VAL A 395 -1.31 5.44 15.98
N ARG A 396 -1.16 5.61 17.30
CA ARG A 396 -1.15 4.48 18.24
C ARG A 396 -2.52 3.83 18.32
N MET A 397 -3.58 4.63 18.42
CA MET A 397 -4.94 4.10 18.39
C MET A 397 -5.30 3.55 17.02
N ALA A 398 -4.81 4.17 15.94
CA ALA A 398 -4.94 3.60 14.60
C ALA A 398 -4.35 2.18 14.54
N THR A 399 -3.12 1.99 15.05
CA THR A 399 -2.47 0.68 15.15
C THR A 399 -3.26 -0.32 16.01
N ILE A 400 -3.77 0.10 17.17
CA ILE A 400 -4.55 -0.79 18.05
C ILE A 400 -5.85 -1.22 17.38
N ILE A 401 -6.61 -0.26 16.82
CA ILE A 401 -7.89 -0.53 16.16
C ILE A 401 -7.69 -1.45 14.94
N ASP A 402 -6.56 -1.33 14.25
CA ASP A 402 -6.29 -2.16 13.07
C ASP A 402 -5.77 -3.55 13.43
N LEU A 403 -4.86 -3.68 14.40
CA LEU A 403 -4.23 -4.96 14.75
C LEU A 403 -5.07 -5.83 15.68
N THR A 404 -5.80 -5.25 16.64
CA THR A 404 -6.55 -6.04 17.62
C THR A 404 -7.62 -6.92 16.97
N PRO A 405 -8.48 -6.40 16.06
CA PRO A 405 -9.44 -7.26 15.35
C PRO A 405 -8.78 -8.32 14.47
N LEU A 406 -7.66 -8.00 13.83
CA LEU A 406 -6.93 -8.96 12.99
C LEU A 406 -6.41 -10.14 13.81
N TRP A 407 -5.64 -9.85 14.87
CA TRP A 407 -4.93 -10.87 15.65
C TRP A 407 -5.76 -11.53 16.74
N CYS A 408 -6.72 -10.81 17.35
CA CYS A 408 -7.53 -11.36 18.43
C CYS A 408 -8.87 -11.93 17.97
N VAL A 409 -9.33 -11.58 16.75
CA VAL A 409 -10.61 -12.07 16.23
C VAL A 409 -10.42 -12.85 14.93
N ALA A 410 -9.96 -12.21 13.85
CA ALA A 410 -9.97 -12.84 12.53
C ALA A 410 -9.04 -14.06 12.43
N VAL A 411 -7.79 -13.95 12.90
CA VAL A 411 -6.83 -15.06 12.87
C VAL A 411 -7.30 -16.24 13.74
N PRO A 412 -7.68 -16.05 15.02
CA PRO A 412 -8.21 -17.14 15.85
C PRO A 412 -9.51 -17.74 15.31
N MET A 413 -10.43 -16.91 14.81
CA MET A 413 -11.70 -17.38 14.24
C MET A 413 -11.48 -18.20 12.97
N ALA A 414 -10.58 -17.75 12.09
CA ALA A 414 -10.21 -18.52 10.90
C ALA A 414 -9.55 -19.84 11.29
N ALA A 415 -8.62 -19.85 12.25
CA ALA A 415 -8.00 -21.09 12.73
C ALA A 415 -9.03 -22.05 13.34
N LEU A 416 -9.94 -21.55 14.18
CA LEU A 416 -10.98 -22.37 14.81
C LEU A 416 -11.95 -22.96 13.78
N THR A 417 -12.44 -22.14 12.85
CA THR A 417 -13.42 -22.58 11.85
C THR A 417 -12.80 -23.48 10.77
N ALA A 418 -11.56 -23.19 10.35
CA ALA A 418 -10.89 -23.93 9.30
C ALA A 418 -10.22 -25.23 9.77
N LEU A 419 -9.61 -25.25 10.97
CA LEU A 419 -8.77 -26.38 11.41
C LEU A 419 -9.42 -27.24 12.49
N VAL A 420 -10.27 -26.67 13.35
CA VAL A 420 -10.84 -27.39 14.50
C VAL A 420 -12.26 -27.85 14.23
N LEU A 421 -13.09 -26.94 13.73
CA LEU A 421 -14.52 -27.21 13.52
C LEU A 421 -14.83 -27.80 12.14
N GLU A 422 -13.86 -27.82 11.22
CA GLU A 422 -14.05 -28.19 9.81
C GLU A 422 -15.35 -27.60 9.24
N ALA A 423 -15.57 -26.32 9.56
CA ALA A 423 -16.85 -25.67 9.38
C ALA A 423 -17.18 -25.49 7.89
N PRO A 424 -18.48 -25.38 7.53
CA PRO A 424 -18.87 -25.17 6.15
C PRO A 424 -18.21 -23.91 5.56
N LEU A 425 -17.87 -24.01 4.28
CA LEU A 425 -17.12 -23.03 3.49
C LEU A 425 -17.54 -21.56 3.70
N PRO A 426 -18.85 -21.19 3.75
CA PRO A 426 -19.24 -19.80 3.98
C PRO A 426 -18.83 -19.27 5.36
N LEU A 427 -18.81 -20.12 6.40
CA LEU A 427 -18.44 -19.71 7.76
C LEU A 427 -16.93 -19.42 7.86
N VAL A 428 -16.11 -20.24 7.17
CA VAL A 428 -14.68 -19.99 7.04
C VAL A 428 -14.45 -18.67 6.29
N CYS A 429 -15.19 -18.42 5.20
CA CYS A 429 -15.11 -17.18 4.44
C CYS A 429 -15.47 -15.93 5.27
N VAL A 430 -16.53 -15.99 6.07
CA VAL A 430 -16.91 -14.89 6.98
C VAL A 430 -15.85 -14.67 8.05
N SER A 431 -15.23 -15.74 8.56
CA SER A 431 -14.18 -15.67 9.57
C SER A 431 -12.94 -14.95 9.05
N ILE A 432 -12.55 -15.18 7.79
CA ILE A 432 -11.43 -14.48 7.13
C ILE A 432 -11.65 -12.96 7.13
N TYR A 433 -12.88 -12.49 6.84
CA TYR A 433 -13.18 -11.06 6.73
C TYR A 433 -13.75 -10.44 8.02
N SER A 434 -13.86 -11.21 9.10
CA SER A 434 -14.46 -10.80 10.37
C SER A 434 -13.77 -9.59 11.01
N GLU A 435 -12.49 -9.33 10.68
CA GLU A 435 -11.80 -8.14 11.16
C GLU A 435 -12.50 -6.83 10.78
N ASN A 436 -13.08 -6.72 9.58
CA ASN A 436 -13.75 -5.50 9.11
C ASN A 436 -15.06 -5.25 9.88
N ILE A 437 -15.72 -6.31 10.33
CA ILE A 437 -16.94 -6.21 11.15
C ILE A 437 -16.59 -5.62 12.53
N CYS A 438 -15.45 -6.02 13.08
CA CYS A 438 -14.99 -5.57 14.41
C CYS A 438 -14.29 -4.19 14.38
N LYS A 439 -13.61 -3.83 13.28
CA LYS A 439 -12.89 -2.55 13.14
C LYS A 439 -13.83 -1.35 13.11
N MET A 440 -14.91 -1.42 12.34
CA MET A 440 -15.81 -0.27 12.13
C MET A 440 -16.41 0.28 13.44
N PRO A 441 -16.98 -0.52 14.37
CA PRO A 441 -17.48 -0.01 15.64
C PRO A 441 -16.41 0.67 16.49
N LEU A 442 -15.23 0.06 16.62
CA LEU A 442 -14.10 0.63 17.37
C LEU A 442 -13.62 1.95 16.74
N GLY A 443 -13.57 1.98 15.41
CA GLY A 443 -13.28 3.16 14.62
C GLY A 443 -14.26 4.31 14.88
N ILE A 444 -15.56 4.03 14.87
CA ILE A 444 -16.63 5.01 15.13
C ILE A 444 -16.57 5.53 16.57
N LEU A 445 -16.33 4.65 17.54
CA LEU A 445 -16.18 5.05 18.95
C LEU A 445 -15.00 6.00 19.12
N ARG A 446 -13.85 5.70 18.49
CA ARG A 446 -12.69 6.59 18.56
C ARG A 446 -12.94 7.91 17.83
N LEU A 447 -13.60 7.88 16.67
CA LEU A 447 -13.97 9.06 15.92
C LEU A 447 -14.86 10.01 16.75
N ARG A 448 -15.91 9.48 17.38
CA ARG A 448 -16.84 10.23 18.25
C ARG A 448 -16.15 10.85 19.46
N SER A 449 -15.06 10.24 19.96
CA SER A 449 -14.32 10.77 21.10
C SER A 449 -13.61 12.10 20.82
N ARG A 450 -13.39 12.47 19.54
CA ARG A 450 -12.63 13.67 19.09
C ARG A 450 -11.18 13.76 19.58
N LYS A 451 -10.71 12.81 20.40
CA LYS A 451 -9.33 12.71 20.93
C LYS A 451 -8.29 12.48 19.84
N TRP A 452 -8.73 12.08 18.64
CA TRP A 452 -7.88 11.86 17.49
C TRP A 452 -7.44 13.16 16.80
N ILE A 453 -8.10 14.29 17.06
CA ILE A 453 -7.78 15.58 16.42
C ILE A 453 -6.63 16.24 17.18
N ASN A 454 -5.39 15.88 16.83
CA ASN A 454 -4.18 16.42 17.43
C ASN A 454 -3.37 17.25 16.42
N ASP A 455 -3.00 18.46 16.85
CA ASP A 455 -2.05 19.30 16.14
C ASP A 455 -0.62 18.83 16.49
N VAL A 456 -0.04 18.02 15.60
CA VAL A 456 1.29 17.41 15.80
C VAL A 456 2.43 18.40 15.62
N THR A 457 2.12 19.61 15.14
CA THR A 457 3.11 20.67 14.90
C THR A 457 3.35 21.51 16.16
N ARG A 458 2.44 21.45 17.16
CA ARG A 458 2.66 22.09 18.46
C ARG A 458 3.77 21.36 19.21
N ARG A 459 4.79 22.11 19.62
CA ARG A 459 5.83 21.59 20.51
C ARG A 459 5.16 21.09 21.78
N SER A 460 5.38 19.81 22.14
CA SER A 460 5.03 19.36 23.49
C SER A 460 5.78 20.26 24.48
N PRO A 461 5.10 20.86 25.48
CA PRO A 461 5.81 21.60 26.51
C PRO A 461 6.82 20.63 27.16
N SER A 462 8.07 21.09 27.21
CA SER A 462 9.23 20.39 27.77
C SER A 462 9.01 19.98 29.22
#